data_AF-A0A957TQA8-F1
#
_entry.id   AF-A0A957TQA8-F1
#
_cell.length_a   1.000
_cell.length_b   1.000
_cell.length_c   1.000
_cell.angle_alpha   90.00
_cell.angle_beta   90.00
_cell.angle_gamma   90.00
#
_symmetry.space_group_name_H-M   'P 1'
#
loop_
_entity.id
_entity.type
_entity.pdbx_description
1 polymer ?
#
loop_
_entity_poly.entity_id
_entity_poly.type
_entity_poly.pdbx_seq_one_letter_code
_entity_poly.pdbx_strand_id
1 'polypeptide(L)'
;RAIIPDNNSTTYNFEDDELTAFYSLEGSSIKRAAALGLETIASNEAMVLKVIKLLDVSTDGAKVADALMKRAAQLRKQADDEEVAADGAFDIAEMVIDQFQYRQKVHNNWLEGI
;
A
#
# COMPACT_ATOMS: atom_id res chain seq x y z
N ARG A 1 -15.80 -4.78 0.67
CA ARG A 1 -15.50 -3.38 0.26
C ARG A 1 -14.87 -2.61 1.43
N ALA A 2 -13.74 -3.08 1.99
CA ALA A 2 -13.15 -2.48 3.20
C ALA A 2 -11.96 -1.54 2.90
N ILE A 3 -11.44 -1.54 1.67
CA ILE A 3 -10.17 -0.87 1.33
C ILE A 3 -10.42 0.45 0.57
N ILE A 4 -11.36 0.45 -0.39
CA ILE A 4 -11.92 1.65 -1.02
C ILE A 4 -13.18 2.07 -0.23
N PRO A 5 -13.34 3.35 0.16
CA PRO A 5 -14.47 3.83 0.97
C PRO A 5 -15.82 3.89 0.22
N ASP A 6 -15.94 3.24 -0.93
CA ASP A 6 -17.18 3.12 -1.67
C ASP A 6 -18.03 2.02 -1.03
N ASN A 7 -19.05 2.40 -0.26
CA ASN A 7 -19.92 1.50 0.50
C ASN A 7 -21.41 1.68 0.18
N ASN A 8 -21.76 2.59 -0.74
CA ASN A 8 -23.14 2.78 -1.16
C ASN A 8 -23.54 1.63 -2.08
N SER A 9 -24.65 0.95 -1.76
CA SER A 9 -25.15 -0.20 -2.50
C SER A 9 -26.11 0.17 -3.64
N THR A 10 -26.46 1.45 -3.75
CA THR A 10 -27.42 1.98 -4.75
C THR A 10 -26.75 2.78 -5.86
N THR A 11 -25.56 3.33 -5.59
CA THR A 11 -24.75 4.05 -6.57
C THR A 11 -23.30 3.70 -6.27
N TYR A 12 -22.77 2.76 -7.03
CA TYR A 12 -21.37 2.36 -6.96
C TYR A 12 -20.54 3.38 -7.74
N ASN A 13 -19.35 3.72 -7.25
CA ASN A 13 -18.43 4.58 -7.99
C ASN A 13 -17.72 3.82 -9.10
N PHE A 14 -17.60 2.50 -8.96
CA PHE A 14 -16.99 1.60 -9.93
C PHE A 14 -17.86 0.36 -10.10
N GLU A 15 -18.02 -0.07 -11.35
CA GLU A 15 -18.67 -1.33 -11.69
C GLU A 15 -17.72 -2.52 -11.48
N ASP A 16 -18.26 -3.73 -11.35
CA ASP A 16 -17.47 -4.95 -11.11
C ASP A 16 -16.44 -5.22 -12.22
N ASP A 17 -16.77 -4.87 -13.47
CA ASP A 17 -15.87 -4.99 -14.62
C ASP A 17 -14.65 -4.06 -14.48
N GLU A 18 -14.85 -2.85 -13.96
CA GLU A 18 -13.78 -1.86 -13.74
C GLU A 18 -12.88 -2.29 -12.58
N LEU A 19 -13.47 -2.79 -11.49
CA LEU A 19 -12.72 -3.34 -10.37
C LEU A 19 -11.88 -4.56 -10.78
N THR A 20 -12.42 -5.40 -11.67
CA THR A 20 -11.71 -6.55 -12.24
C THR A 20 -10.56 -6.09 -13.13
N ALA A 21 -10.75 -5.03 -13.92
CA ALA A 21 -9.69 -4.42 -14.72
C ALA A 21 -8.57 -3.87 -13.83
N PHE A 22 -8.89 -3.16 -12.75
CA PHE A 22 -7.89 -2.65 -11.80
C PHE A 22 -7.12 -3.78 -11.12
N TYR A 23 -7.81 -4.84 -10.74
CA TYR A 23 -7.19 -6.03 -10.14
C TYR A 23 -6.23 -6.73 -11.09
N SER A 24 -6.63 -6.85 -12.36
CA SER A 24 -5.79 -7.42 -13.42
C SER A 24 -4.55 -6.57 -13.70
N LEU A 25 -4.71 -5.24 -13.76
CA LEU A 25 -3.63 -4.31 -14.06
C LEU A 25 -2.56 -4.27 -12.96
N GLU A 26 -2.97 -4.41 -11.71
CA GLU A 26 -2.10 -4.31 -10.54
C GLU A 26 -1.58 -5.70 -10.05
N GLY A 27 -1.56 -6.68 -10.95
CA GLY A 27 -0.90 -7.97 -10.72
C GLY A 27 -1.59 -8.87 -9.70
N SER A 28 -2.93 -8.84 -9.62
CA SER A 28 -3.71 -9.61 -8.65
C SER A 28 -3.47 -9.25 -7.17
N SER A 29 -2.92 -8.06 -6.89
CA SER A 29 -2.86 -7.53 -5.53
C SER A 29 -4.07 -6.64 -5.24
N ILE A 30 -4.90 -7.06 -4.27
CA ILE A 30 -6.10 -6.33 -3.87
C ILE A 30 -5.75 -4.92 -3.37
N LYS A 31 -4.64 -4.77 -2.65
CA LYS A 31 -4.21 -3.46 -2.09
C LYS A 31 -3.72 -2.51 -3.18
N ARG A 32 -2.98 -3.01 -4.17
CA ARG A 32 -2.53 -2.20 -5.31
C ARG A 32 -3.72 -1.80 -6.20
N ALA A 33 -4.63 -2.72 -6.47
CA ALA A 33 -5.88 -2.43 -7.17
C ALA A 33 -6.72 -1.35 -6.45
N ALA A 34 -6.79 -1.43 -5.11
CA ALA A 34 -7.47 -0.41 -4.31
C ALA A 34 -6.75 0.94 -4.32
N ALA A 35 -5.42 0.94 -4.36
CA ALA A 35 -4.63 2.17 -4.52
C ALA A 35 -4.95 2.85 -5.86
N LEU A 36 -4.98 2.10 -6.96
CA LEU A 36 -5.34 2.61 -8.29
C LEU A 36 -6.76 3.19 -8.33
N GLY A 37 -7.72 2.53 -7.70
CA GLY A 37 -9.08 3.06 -7.56
C GLY A 37 -9.12 4.41 -6.80
N LEU A 38 -8.34 4.56 -5.72
CA LEU A 38 -8.23 5.82 -4.98
C LEU A 38 -7.56 6.93 -5.80
N GLU A 39 -6.55 6.62 -6.61
CA GLU A 39 -5.91 7.60 -7.50
C GLU A 39 -6.86 8.11 -8.58
N THR A 40 -7.71 7.22 -9.08
CA THR A 40 -8.73 7.55 -10.08
C THR A 40 -9.77 8.50 -9.47
N ILE A 41 -10.25 8.20 -8.25
CA ILE A 41 -11.14 9.11 -7.51
C ILE A 41 -10.44 10.44 -7.22
N ALA A 42 -9.20 10.43 -6.75
CA ALA A 42 -8.44 11.64 -6.43
C ALA A 42 -8.28 12.56 -7.65
N SER A 43 -8.02 11.98 -8.81
CA SER A 43 -7.92 12.71 -10.07
C SER A 43 -9.26 13.32 -10.47
N ASN A 44 -10.36 12.57 -10.29
CA ASN A 44 -11.70 13.09 -10.55
C ASN A 44 -12.07 14.24 -9.60
N GLU A 45 -11.82 14.10 -8.30
CA GLU A 45 -12.09 15.13 -7.30
C GLU A 45 -11.28 16.41 -7.56
N ALA A 46 -10.02 16.30 -7.99
CA ALA A 46 -9.21 17.45 -8.39
C ALA A 46 -9.84 18.21 -9.58
N MET A 47 -10.42 17.49 -10.55
CA MET A 47 -11.06 18.08 -11.72
C MET A 47 -12.45 18.66 -11.41
N VAL A 48 -13.23 18.01 -10.56
CA VAL A 48 -14.61 18.38 -10.24
C VAL A 48 -14.66 19.53 -9.24
N LEU A 49 -14.02 19.39 -8.07
CA LEU A 49 -14.14 20.37 -6.99
C LEU A 49 -13.44 21.69 -7.33
N LYS A 50 -12.38 21.61 -8.16
CA LYS A 50 -11.47 22.72 -8.48
C LYS A 50 -11.00 23.42 -7.18
N VAL A 51 -10.18 24.46 -7.30
CA VAL A 51 -9.87 25.31 -6.14
C VAL A 51 -10.66 26.59 -6.30
N ILE A 52 -11.74 26.72 -5.52
CA ILE A 52 -12.67 27.85 -5.61
C ILE A 52 -12.68 28.59 -4.28
N LYS A 53 -12.53 29.90 -4.34
CA LYS A 53 -12.69 30.80 -3.20
C LYS A 53 -13.69 31.88 -3.57
N LEU A 54 -14.89 31.83 -2.98
CA LEU A 54 -15.97 32.77 -3.26
C LEU A 54 -16.62 33.22 -1.95
N LEU A 55 -16.51 34.52 -1.65
CA LEU A 55 -17.06 35.13 -0.43
C LEU A 55 -16.61 34.33 0.82
N ASP A 56 -17.53 33.62 1.47
CA ASP A 56 -17.28 32.79 2.66
C ASP A 56 -17.10 31.29 2.38
N VAL A 57 -17.21 30.85 1.13
CA VAL A 57 -17.07 29.43 0.74
C VAL A 57 -15.73 29.20 0.06
N SER A 58 -14.94 28.29 0.63
CA SER A 58 -13.69 27.82 0.05
C SER A 58 -13.76 26.30 -0.13
N THR A 59 -13.54 25.82 -1.35
CA THR A 59 -13.33 24.40 -1.64
C THR A 59 -11.92 24.21 -2.15
N ASP A 60 -11.21 23.23 -1.57
CA ASP A 60 -9.82 22.93 -1.92
C ASP A 60 -9.73 21.49 -2.45
N GLY A 61 -10.15 21.32 -3.71
CA GLY A 61 -10.08 20.02 -4.38
C GLY A 61 -8.65 19.48 -4.48
N ALA A 62 -7.64 20.36 -4.52
CA ALA A 62 -6.24 19.97 -4.55
C ALA A 62 -5.81 19.30 -3.23
N LYS A 63 -6.22 19.84 -2.07
CA LYS A 63 -5.95 19.20 -0.77
C LYS A 63 -6.68 17.87 -0.61
N VAL A 64 -7.91 17.76 -1.10
CA VAL A 64 -8.66 16.50 -1.05
C VAL A 64 -7.95 15.44 -1.90
N ALA A 65 -7.54 15.79 -3.12
CA ALA A 65 -6.79 14.90 -3.99
C ALA A 65 -5.46 14.47 -3.38
N ASP A 66 -4.70 15.40 -2.78
CA ASP A 66 -3.43 15.09 -2.10
C ASP A 66 -3.61 14.13 -0.92
N ALA A 67 -4.68 14.31 -0.12
CA ALA A 67 -4.99 13.38 0.98
C ALA A 67 -5.31 11.96 0.48
N LEU A 68 -6.05 11.85 -0.63
CA LEU A 68 -6.36 10.56 -1.26
C LEU A 68 -5.12 9.89 -1.88
N MET A 69 -4.27 10.66 -2.57
CA MET A 69 -3.01 10.17 -3.13
C MET A 69 -2.06 9.65 -2.04
N LYS A 70 -1.98 10.33 -0.89
CA LYS A 70 -1.20 9.85 0.27
C LYS A 70 -1.71 8.51 0.80
N ARG A 71 -3.03 8.33 0.87
CA ARG A 71 -3.63 7.04 1.27
C ARG A 71 -3.34 5.94 0.24
N ALA A 72 -3.39 6.25 -1.04
CA ALA A 72 -3.02 5.31 -2.10
C ALA A 72 -1.54 4.88 -1.99
N ALA A 73 -0.63 5.82 -1.73
CA ALA A 73 0.79 5.52 -1.51
C ALA A 73 1.02 4.60 -0.29
N GLN A 74 0.28 4.81 0.81
CA GLN A 74 0.34 3.92 1.98
C GLN A 74 -0.14 2.50 1.65
N LEU A 75 -1.17 2.35 0.83
CA LEU A 75 -1.65 1.03 0.40
C LEU A 75 -0.65 0.31 -0.50
N ARG A 76 0.04 1.03 -1.39
CA ARG A 76 1.12 0.44 -2.18
C ARG A 76 2.28 -0.01 -1.31
N LYS A 77 2.72 0.84 -0.37
CA LYS A 77 3.76 0.45 0.59
C LYS A 77 3.38 -0.81 1.36
N GLN A 78 2.14 -0.90 1.85
CA GLN A 78 1.66 -2.10 2.54
C GLN A 78 1.62 -3.34 1.65
N ALA A 79 1.37 -3.17 0.34
CA ALA A 79 1.41 -4.28 -0.61
C ALA A 79 2.85 -4.75 -0.86
N ASP A 80 3.79 -3.80 -0.97
CA ASP A 80 5.21 -4.09 -1.14
C ASP A 80 5.77 -4.78 0.11
N ASP A 81 5.43 -4.30 1.31
CA ASP A 81 5.81 -4.92 2.58
C ASP A 81 5.24 -6.35 2.71
N GLU A 82 4.02 -6.61 2.21
CA GLU A 82 3.43 -7.96 2.18
C GLU A 82 4.11 -8.89 1.19
N GLU A 83 4.49 -8.39 0.01
CA GLU A 83 5.23 -9.16 -0.99
C GLU A 83 6.62 -9.56 -0.47
N VAL A 84 7.33 -8.62 0.18
CA VAL A 84 8.63 -8.89 0.83
C VAL A 84 8.49 -9.86 2.01
N ALA A 85 7.43 -9.75 2.81
CA ALA A 85 7.17 -10.70 3.89
C ALA A 85 6.81 -12.10 3.37
N ALA A 86 6.10 -12.19 2.24
CA ALA A 86 5.72 -13.44 1.61
C ALA A 86 6.89 -14.16 0.92
N ASP A 87 7.85 -13.42 0.36
CA ASP A 87 9.05 -13.96 -0.30
C ASP A 87 10.12 -14.45 0.71
N GLY A 88 9.79 -14.42 2.00
CA GLY A 88 10.64 -14.94 3.06
C GLY A 88 11.78 -13.99 3.37
N ALA A 89 11.69 -13.34 4.53
CA ALA A 89 12.89 -12.90 5.23
C ALA A 89 13.76 -14.15 5.45
N PHE A 90 14.74 -14.37 4.57
CA PHE A 90 15.75 -15.41 4.74
C PHE A 90 16.61 -15.02 5.94
N ASP A 91 16.16 -15.39 7.14
CA ASP A 91 17.03 -15.47 8.28
C ASP A 91 17.89 -16.73 8.09
N ILE A 92 19.17 -16.54 7.77
CA ILE A 92 20.12 -17.65 7.66
C ILE A 92 20.36 -18.14 9.08
N ALA A 93 19.49 -19.03 9.55
CA ALA A 93 19.71 -19.77 10.78
C ALA A 93 20.93 -20.66 10.57
N GLU A 94 22.10 -20.23 11.04
CA GLU A 94 23.31 -21.05 11.05
C GLU A 94 23.03 -22.35 11.84
N MET A 95 22.85 -23.45 11.12
CA MET A 95 22.66 -24.76 11.72
C MET A 95 24.01 -25.30 12.16
N VAL A 96 24.22 -25.34 13.47
CA VAL A 96 25.41 -25.93 14.09
C VAL A 96 25.22 -27.43 14.17
N ILE A 97 25.89 -28.19 13.30
CA ILE A 97 25.78 -29.66 13.25
C ILE A 97 26.92 -30.33 14.04
N ASP A 98 27.99 -29.59 14.37
CA ASP A 98 29.16 -30.10 15.09
C ASP A 98 29.70 -29.11 16.15
N GLN A 99 30.41 -29.63 17.15
CA GLN A 99 31.02 -28.86 18.25
C GLN A 99 32.00 -27.78 17.79
N PHE A 100 32.60 -27.93 16.61
CA PHE A 100 33.50 -26.92 16.02
C PHE A 100 32.74 -25.70 15.52
N GLN A 101 31.56 -25.90 14.93
CA GLN A 101 30.67 -24.81 14.50
C GLN A 101 30.09 -24.05 15.70
N TYR A 102 29.86 -24.72 16.84
CA TYR A 102 29.40 -24.05 18.06
C TYR A 102 30.41 -23.01 18.56
N ARG A 103 31.72 -23.33 18.51
CA ARG A 103 32.77 -22.39 18.92
C ARG A 103 32.87 -21.20 17.96
N GLN A 104 32.68 -21.42 16.66
CA GLN A 104 32.64 -20.36 15.66
C GLN A 104 31.44 -19.43 15.89
N LYS A 105 30.26 -19.98 16.19
CA LYS A 105 29.07 -19.18 16.54
C LYS A 105 29.29 -18.33 17.80
N VAL A 106 29.87 -18.90 18.86
CA VAL A 106 30.18 -18.15 20.10
C VAL A 106 31.22 -17.05 19.84
N HIS A 107 32.22 -17.33 19.01
CA HIS A 107 33.24 -16.35 18.65
C HIS A 107 32.67 -15.21 17.80
N ASN A 108 31.84 -15.51 16.80
CA ASN A 108 31.21 -14.50 15.94
C ASN A 108 30.25 -13.61 16.73
N ASN A 109 29.38 -14.19 17.57
CA ASN A 109 28.46 -13.43 18.42
C ASN A 109 29.21 -12.51 19.41
N TRP A 110 30.40 -12.92 19.87
CA TRP A 110 31.25 -12.07 20.71
C TRP A 110 31.83 -10.87 19.94
N LEU A 111 32.13 -11.02 18.65
CA LEU A 111 32.65 -9.93 17.79
C LEU A 111 31.57 -8.91 17.40
N GLU A 112 30.30 -9.33 17.31
CA GLU A 112 29.17 -8.46 16.99
C GLU A 112 28.75 -7.55 18.18
N GLY A 113 29.22 -7.84 19.39
CA GLY A 113 28.90 -7.12 20.63
C GLY A 113 29.94 -6.09 21.10
N ILE A 114 30.98 -5.81 20.28
CA ILE A 114 32.03 -4.78 20.52
C ILE A 114 31.91 -3.71 19.43
#